data_AF-A0A7K1C668-F1
#
_entry.id   AF-A0A7K1C668-F1
#
_cell.length_a   1.000
_cell.length_b   1.000
_cell.length_c   1.000
_cell.angle_alpha   90.00
_cell.angle_beta   90.00
_cell.angle_gamma   90.00
#
_symmetry.space_group_name_H-M   'P 1'
#
loop_
_entity.id
_entity.type
_entity.pdbx_description
1 polymer ?
#
loop_
_entity_poly.entity_id
_entity_poly.type
_entity_poly.pdbx_seq_one_letter_code
_entity_poly.pdbx_strand_id
1 'polypeptide(L)'
;MGVNPRTAVFAEEIGANGEVWVRGAGSRVGAPDRIRVVSAPAGVDSFQPDEMTVSCGAGTSVAELDETLRARGQYVNLGQRRHASGTVGGAVATGWNDHLRLGRGHLRESLLEVHMVDGRGDIVKGGGPTVKNVSGFDLCRLVVGAHGRLGALAEVTLRTRPIPPATRWFRLVDLSTTRVVELITRLHRPSSILWDGREAWVCLEGHPSDIDSTVLDLRRHGFATEEVDEEPEPGRRPHRWSVPPSRIVEHVSARVGRVLAEVGVGVIHSDEKQPERSIDPAIAGIHHRLLSSFDPDRRLNPGAGHLPGR
;
A
#
# COMPACT_ATOMS: atom_id res chain seq x y z
N MET A 1 27.55 -2.31 -12.47
CA MET A 1 27.15 -2.03 -11.08
C MET A 1 26.85 -3.39 -10.46
N GLY A 2 27.65 -3.83 -9.48
CA GLY A 2 27.57 -5.20 -8.94
C GLY A 2 26.29 -5.42 -8.13
N VAL A 3 25.87 -6.68 -8.02
CA VAL A 3 24.83 -7.11 -7.08
C VAL A 3 25.33 -6.80 -5.66
N ASN A 4 24.47 -6.21 -4.82
CA ASN A 4 24.78 -5.98 -3.41
C ASN A 4 25.12 -7.32 -2.74
N PRO A 5 26.25 -7.43 -2.00
CA PRO A 5 26.65 -8.70 -1.36
C PRO A 5 25.55 -9.32 -0.50
N ARG A 6 24.69 -8.51 0.13
CA ARG A 6 23.58 -9.01 0.96
C ARG A 6 22.48 -9.67 0.13
N THR A 7 22.22 -9.15 -1.07
CA THR A 7 21.32 -9.78 -2.05
C THR A 7 21.89 -11.11 -2.53
N ALA A 8 23.21 -11.21 -2.76
CA ALA A 8 23.84 -12.48 -3.17
C ALA A 8 23.71 -13.57 -2.09
N VAL A 9 24.01 -13.23 -0.83
CA VAL A 9 23.81 -14.15 0.32
C VAL A 9 22.34 -14.57 0.43
N PHE A 10 21.42 -13.62 0.31
CA PHE A 10 19.98 -13.94 0.34
C PHE A 10 19.56 -14.86 -0.81
N ALA A 11 20.12 -14.70 -2.01
CA ALA A 11 19.86 -15.60 -3.12
C ALA A 11 20.35 -17.03 -2.86
N GLU A 12 21.52 -17.19 -2.24
CA GLU A 12 22.03 -18.50 -1.79
C GLU A 12 21.10 -19.12 -0.74
N GLU A 13 20.63 -18.32 0.23
CA GLU A 13 19.65 -18.76 1.22
C GLU A 13 18.31 -19.16 0.60
N ILE A 14 17.85 -18.48 -0.44
CA ILE A 14 16.64 -18.88 -1.17
C ILE A 14 16.89 -20.15 -2.01
N GLY A 15 18.07 -20.29 -2.61
CA GLY A 15 18.48 -21.44 -3.43
C GLY A 15 17.57 -21.67 -4.64
N ALA A 16 17.70 -22.83 -5.30
CA ALA A 16 16.88 -23.20 -6.47
C ALA A 16 15.82 -24.28 -6.16
N ASN A 17 15.85 -24.86 -4.96
CA ASN A 17 15.07 -26.06 -4.63
C ASN A 17 14.32 -25.92 -3.30
N GLY A 18 13.23 -26.68 -3.17
CA GLY A 18 12.43 -26.77 -1.96
C GLY A 18 11.59 -25.54 -1.67
N GLU A 19 10.46 -25.75 -1.00
CA GLU A 19 9.58 -24.68 -0.55
C GLU A 19 10.31 -23.76 0.42
N VAL A 20 10.07 -22.46 0.26
CA VAL A 20 10.66 -21.42 1.10
C VAL A 20 9.63 -20.36 1.43
N TRP A 21 9.64 -19.93 2.68
CA TRP A 21 8.81 -18.86 3.19
C TRP A 21 9.66 -17.65 3.55
N VAL A 22 9.55 -16.60 2.76
CA VAL A 22 10.15 -15.30 3.04
C VAL A 22 9.31 -14.59 4.07
N ARG A 23 9.84 -14.49 5.29
CA ARG A 23 9.14 -13.91 6.44
C ARG A 23 9.53 -12.44 6.60
N GLY A 24 8.51 -11.58 6.72
CA GLY A 24 8.66 -10.24 7.29
C GLY A 24 8.52 -10.27 8.81
N ALA A 25 7.71 -9.38 9.38
CA ALA A 25 7.42 -9.39 10.82
C ALA A 25 6.37 -10.44 11.26
N GLY A 26 5.75 -11.17 10.32
CA GLY A 26 4.65 -12.10 10.61
C GLY A 26 3.32 -11.43 11.00
N SER A 27 3.20 -10.11 10.84
CA SER A 27 2.05 -9.31 11.26
C SER A 27 0.77 -9.48 10.42
N ARG A 28 0.82 -10.27 9.34
CA ARG A 28 -0.33 -10.52 8.45
C ARG A 28 -0.57 -12.00 8.20
N VAL A 29 0.49 -12.74 7.87
CA VAL A 29 0.44 -14.19 7.62
C VAL A 29 1.66 -14.83 8.26
N GLY A 30 1.44 -15.92 8.99
CA GLY A 30 2.49 -16.76 9.52
C GLY A 30 2.99 -17.76 8.47
N ALA A 31 4.23 -18.22 8.64
CA ALA A 31 4.74 -19.34 7.85
C ALA A 31 3.93 -20.61 8.17
N PRO A 32 3.59 -21.44 7.17
CA PRO A 32 3.08 -22.78 7.43
C PRO A 32 4.11 -23.63 8.20
N ASP A 33 3.60 -24.65 8.90
CA ASP A 33 4.47 -25.58 9.61
C ASP A 33 5.42 -26.31 8.65
N ARG A 34 6.65 -26.56 9.13
CA ARG A 34 7.66 -27.39 8.44
C ARG A 34 8.16 -26.84 7.09
N ILE A 35 7.92 -25.56 6.79
CA ILE A 35 8.53 -24.87 5.64
C ILE A 35 9.80 -24.14 6.07
N ARG A 36 10.82 -24.15 5.21
CA ARG A 36 12.06 -23.41 5.45
C ARG A 36 11.79 -21.90 5.42
N VAL A 37 12.16 -21.21 6.49
CA VAL A 37 11.91 -19.77 6.65
C VAL A 37 13.20 -18.99 6.42
N VAL A 38 13.13 -17.96 5.58
CA VAL A 38 14.25 -17.06 5.27
C VAL A 38 13.80 -15.62 5.49
N SER A 39 14.70 -14.75 5.95
CA SER A 39 14.42 -13.32 6.15
C SER A 39 15.23 -12.48 5.18
N ALA A 40 14.62 -11.46 4.58
CA ALA A 40 15.33 -10.58 3.67
C ALA A 40 16.37 -9.71 4.40
N PRO A 41 17.41 -9.22 3.70
CA PRO A 41 18.37 -8.25 4.27
C PRO A 41 17.66 -7.02 4.85
N ALA A 42 18.17 -6.47 5.95
CA ALA A 42 17.61 -5.29 6.62
C ALA A 42 18.62 -4.14 6.73
N GLY A 43 18.12 -2.92 6.86
CA GLY A 43 18.91 -1.69 6.99
C GLY A 43 18.92 -0.87 5.70
N VAL A 44 19.02 0.45 5.88
CA VAL A 44 19.11 1.44 4.81
C VAL A 44 20.50 1.41 4.17
N ASP A 45 20.55 1.15 2.86
CA ASP A 45 21.79 1.13 2.06
C ASP A 45 22.19 2.53 1.63
N SER A 46 21.22 3.33 1.18
CA SER A 46 21.46 4.71 0.76
C SER A 46 20.20 5.56 0.90
N PHE A 47 20.37 6.82 1.25
CA PHE A 47 19.30 7.81 1.29
C PHE A 47 19.80 9.09 0.62
N GLN A 48 19.13 9.49 -0.46
CA GLN A 48 19.40 10.71 -1.21
C GLN A 48 18.18 11.65 -1.09
N PRO A 49 18.11 12.50 -0.03
CA PRO A 49 16.96 13.36 0.20
C PRO A 49 16.69 14.32 -0.95
N ASP A 50 17.76 14.87 -1.55
CA ASP A 50 17.65 15.83 -2.65
C ASP A 50 17.12 15.18 -3.95
N GLU A 51 17.36 13.87 -4.10
CA GLU A 51 16.82 13.07 -5.21
C GLU A 51 15.45 12.44 -4.90
N MET A 52 14.98 12.57 -3.66
CA MET A 52 13.75 11.97 -3.15
C MET A 52 13.72 10.43 -3.32
N THR A 53 14.86 9.80 -3.01
CA THR A 53 15.01 8.34 -3.11
C THR A 53 15.73 7.73 -1.93
N VAL A 54 15.30 6.51 -1.55
CA VAL A 54 15.94 5.70 -0.51
C VAL A 54 16.03 4.25 -0.97
N SER A 55 17.18 3.62 -0.78
CA SER A 55 17.40 2.19 -1.03
C SER A 55 17.65 1.48 0.29
N CYS A 56 16.99 0.34 0.49
CA CYS A 56 17.14 -0.46 1.70
C CYS A 56 16.85 -1.94 1.43
N GLY A 57 17.34 -2.80 2.31
CA GLY A 57 16.94 -4.20 2.34
C GLY A 57 15.44 -4.35 2.62
N ALA A 58 14.80 -5.33 2.00
CA ALA A 58 13.36 -5.59 2.14
C ALA A 58 12.97 -6.08 3.56
N GLY A 59 13.94 -6.54 4.35
CA GLY A 59 13.79 -6.87 5.77
C GLY A 59 13.80 -5.65 6.70
N THR A 60 14.14 -4.46 6.21
CA THR A 60 14.15 -3.21 7.01
C THR A 60 12.79 -2.98 7.63
N SER A 61 12.74 -2.57 8.89
CA SER A 61 11.46 -2.27 9.55
C SER A 61 10.86 -0.98 8.97
N VAL A 62 9.53 -0.92 8.87
CA VAL A 62 8.84 0.29 8.39
C VAL A 62 9.09 1.45 9.36
N ALA A 63 9.16 1.18 10.67
CA ALA A 63 9.46 2.17 11.69
C ALA A 63 10.86 2.79 11.55
N GLU A 64 11.90 1.96 11.40
CA GLU A 64 13.29 2.41 11.19
C GLU A 64 13.44 3.28 9.94
N LEU A 65 12.84 2.84 8.83
CA LEU A 65 12.87 3.61 7.59
C LEU A 65 12.16 4.96 7.78
N ASP A 66 10.98 4.94 8.38
CA ASP A 66 10.19 6.15 8.59
C ASP A 66 10.90 7.15 9.53
N GLU A 67 11.54 6.69 10.61
CA GLU A 67 12.38 7.53 11.48
C GLU A 67 13.54 8.16 10.70
N THR A 68 14.24 7.37 9.88
CA THR A 68 15.35 7.82 9.04
C THR A 68 14.92 8.94 8.08
N LEU A 69 13.77 8.78 7.43
CA LEU A 69 13.26 9.74 6.46
C LEU A 69 12.72 11.02 7.13
N ARG A 70 12.07 10.87 8.29
CA ARG A 70 11.51 11.99 9.05
C ARG A 70 12.59 12.97 9.51
N ALA A 71 13.79 12.48 9.81
CA ALA A 71 14.95 13.33 10.12
C ALA A 71 15.31 14.33 8.99
N ARG A 72 14.85 14.08 7.76
CA ARG A 72 15.00 14.99 6.60
C ARG A 72 13.66 15.53 6.09
N GLY A 73 12.61 15.47 6.90
CA GLY A 73 11.28 15.98 6.53
C GLY A 73 10.62 15.19 5.40
N GLN A 74 10.93 13.90 5.26
CA GLN A 74 10.41 13.04 4.19
C GLN A 74 9.68 11.80 4.71
N TYR A 75 8.92 11.15 3.85
CA TYR A 75 8.24 9.89 4.11
C TYR A 75 8.07 9.05 2.84
N VAL A 76 7.72 7.77 2.97
CA VAL A 76 7.29 6.88 1.87
C VAL A 76 5.90 6.33 2.16
N ASN A 77 5.08 6.06 1.15
CA ASN A 77 3.76 5.43 1.30
C ASN A 77 3.87 3.92 1.59
N LEU A 78 4.22 3.54 2.82
CA LEU A 78 4.28 2.12 3.25
C LEU A 78 3.17 1.74 4.24
N GLY A 79 2.23 2.65 4.51
CA GLY A 79 1.19 2.44 5.52
C GLY A 79 1.73 2.45 6.94
N GLN A 80 2.83 3.17 7.19
CA GLN A 80 3.53 3.28 8.46
C GLN A 80 2.62 3.65 9.64
N ARG A 81 1.55 4.42 9.42
CA ARG A 81 0.57 4.79 10.46
C ARG A 81 -0.16 3.57 11.05
N ARG A 82 -0.40 2.53 10.25
CA ARG A 82 -1.13 1.31 10.68
C ARG A 82 -0.25 0.07 10.79
N HIS A 83 0.90 0.07 10.14
CA HIS A 83 1.75 -1.11 9.99
C HIS A 83 3.22 -0.83 10.28
N ALA A 84 3.51 0.09 11.22
CA ALA A 84 4.86 0.37 11.69
C ALA A 84 5.63 -0.88 12.13
N SER A 85 4.94 -1.90 12.65
CA SER A 85 5.52 -3.17 13.07
C SER A 85 5.91 -4.11 11.93
N GLY A 86 5.58 -3.78 10.67
CA GLY A 86 5.94 -4.57 9.50
C GLY A 86 7.34 -4.27 8.96
N THR A 87 7.76 -5.06 7.96
CA THR A 87 8.96 -4.78 7.15
C THR A 87 8.58 -4.10 5.83
N VAL A 88 9.53 -3.39 5.23
CA VAL A 88 9.38 -2.74 3.92
C VAL A 88 8.93 -3.74 2.85
N GLY A 89 9.60 -4.89 2.77
CA GLY A 89 9.24 -5.98 1.85
C GLY A 89 7.86 -6.56 2.14
N GLY A 90 7.46 -6.67 3.42
CA GLY A 90 6.11 -7.08 3.79
C GLY A 90 5.03 -6.08 3.36
N ALA A 91 5.30 -4.78 3.46
CA ALA A 91 4.42 -3.72 2.95
C ALA A 91 4.28 -3.81 1.42
N VAL A 92 5.40 -3.94 0.70
CA VAL A 92 5.42 -4.11 -0.77
C VAL A 92 4.68 -5.38 -1.19
N ALA A 93 5.03 -6.53 -0.61
CA ALA A 93 4.46 -7.83 -0.97
C ALA A 93 2.94 -7.90 -0.72
N THR A 94 2.41 -7.15 0.26
CA THR A 94 0.97 -7.13 0.54
C THR A 94 0.22 -6.04 -0.24
N GLY A 95 0.95 -5.05 -0.77
CA GLY A 95 0.38 -3.93 -1.53
C GLY A 95 -0.62 -3.10 -0.71
N TRP A 96 -0.49 -3.11 0.61
CA TRP A 96 -1.40 -2.38 1.48
C TRP A 96 -1.08 -0.88 1.45
N ASN A 97 -2.11 -0.03 1.41
CA ASN A 97 -1.97 1.42 1.41
C ASN A 97 -2.85 2.00 2.52
N ASP A 98 -2.40 3.09 3.13
CA ASP A 98 -3.21 3.86 4.06
C ASP A 98 -4.43 4.49 3.39
N HIS A 99 -5.33 5.06 4.19
CA HIS A 99 -6.49 5.76 3.67
C HIS A 99 -6.17 7.19 3.21
N LEU A 100 -4.92 7.64 3.37
CA LEU A 100 -4.42 8.92 2.85
C LEU A 100 -3.95 8.82 1.39
N ARG A 101 -4.07 7.64 0.77
CA ARG A 101 -3.60 7.37 -0.60
C ARG A 101 -4.27 8.20 -1.68
N LEU A 102 -5.44 8.80 -1.40
CA LEU A 102 -6.17 9.61 -2.38
C LEU A 102 -5.33 10.83 -2.80
N GLY A 103 -4.70 11.50 -1.83
CA GLY A 103 -3.77 12.61 -2.10
C GLY A 103 -2.31 12.18 -2.13
N ARG A 104 -1.92 11.18 -1.34
CA ARG A 104 -0.51 10.76 -1.24
C ARG A 104 -0.06 9.82 -2.36
N GLY A 105 -1.00 9.19 -3.08
CA GLY A 105 -0.73 8.20 -4.11
C GLY A 105 -0.53 6.79 -3.57
N HIS A 106 -0.33 5.83 -4.47
CA HIS A 106 -0.26 4.41 -4.11
C HIS A 106 1.17 3.96 -3.74
N LEU A 107 1.28 2.94 -2.89
CA LEU A 107 2.54 2.26 -2.54
C LEU A 107 3.27 1.80 -3.80
N ARG A 108 2.55 1.22 -4.77
CA ARG A 108 3.13 0.73 -6.04
C ARG A 108 3.79 1.83 -6.88
N GLU A 109 3.45 3.10 -6.64
CA GLU A 109 4.07 4.26 -7.30
C GLU A 109 5.30 4.75 -6.55
N SER A 110 5.51 4.25 -5.33
CA SER A 110 6.70 4.53 -4.53
C SER A 110 7.82 3.55 -4.84
N LEU A 111 7.54 2.33 -5.31
CA LEU A 111 8.60 1.39 -5.71
C LEU A 111 9.19 1.77 -7.07
N LEU A 112 10.48 2.14 -7.08
CA LEU A 112 11.23 2.55 -8.27
C LEU A 112 12.10 1.43 -8.83
N GLU A 113 12.77 0.70 -7.93
CA GLU A 113 13.63 -0.44 -8.26
C GLU A 113 13.41 -1.58 -7.26
N VAL A 114 13.55 -2.81 -7.72
CA VAL A 114 13.54 -4.01 -6.88
C VAL A 114 14.64 -4.97 -7.34
N HIS A 115 15.34 -5.55 -6.37
CA HIS A 115 16.12 -6.77 -6.55
C HIS A 115 15.41 -7.88 -5.79
N MET A 116 15.13 -8.98 -6.47
CA MET A 116 14.40 -10.11 -5.93
C MET A 116 15.00 -11.43 -6.42
N VAL A 117 14.71 -12.51 -5.72
CA VAL A 117 15.12 -13.86 -6.11
C VAL A 117 13.91 -14.62 -6.62
N ASP A 118 13.95 -15.13 -7.84
CA ASP A 118 12.83 -15.86 -8.42
C ASP A 118 12.77 -17.33 -7.93
N GLY A 119 11.78 -18.08 -8.42
CA GLY A 119 11.61 -19.49 -8.06
C GLY A 119 12.72 -20.40 -8.58
N ARG A 120 13.62 -19.94 -9.45
CA ARG A 120 14.82 -20.69 -9.87
C ARG A 120 16.04 -20.37 -9.01
N GLY A 121 15.93 -19.39 -8.11
CA GLY A 121 17.05 -18.91 -7.30
C GLY A 121 17.86 -17.81 -7.99
N ASP A 122 17.40 -17.31 -9.15
CA ASP A 122 18.09 -16.28 -9.90
C ASP A 122 17.75 -14.90 -9.37
N ILE A 123 18.75 -14.02 -9.34
CA ILE A 123 18.55 -12.62 -8.97
C ILE A 123 17.96 -11.87 -10.16
N VAL A 124 16.75 -11.36 -9.98
CA VAL A 124 16.02 -10.55 -10.95
C VAL A 124 16.00 -9.11 -10.49
N LYS A 125 16.43 -8.21 -11.37
CA LYS A 125 16.32 -6.77 -11.20
C LYS A 125 15.12 -6.24 -11.98
N GLY A 126 14.30 -5.41 -11.34
CA GLY A 126 13.21 -4.68 -11.98
C GLY A 126 13.28 -3.18 -11.70
N GLY A 127 12.95 -2.36 -12.70
CA GLY A 127 12.92 -0.90 -12.54
C GLY A 127 14.31 -0.25 -12.55
N GLY A 128 14.41 0.91 -11.90
CA GLY A 128 15.61 1.75 -11.85
C GLY A 128 15.47 2.83 -10.78
N PRO A 129 16.56 3.42 -10.27
CA PRO A 129 16.50 4.39 -9.18
C PRO A 129 15.89 5.74 -9.62
N THR A 130 15.59 5.92 -10.90
CA THR A 130 15.09 7.17 -11.46
C THR A 130 13.56 7.23 -11.50
N VAL A 131 13.05 8.43 -11.26
CA VAL A 131 11.61 8.76 -11.34
C VAL A 131 11.02 8.49 -12.72
N LYS A 132 11.80 8.69 -13.79
CA LYS A 132 11.43 8.34 -15.16
C LYS A 132 12.22 7.11 -15.58
N ASN A 133 11.50 6.04 -15.85
CA ASN A 133 12.03 4.83 -16.44
C ASN A 133 11.06 4.39 -17.54
N VAL A 134 11.49 4.46 -18.81
CA VAL A 134 10.64 4.24 -20.00
C VAL A 134 11.02 2.97 -20.77
N SER A 135 11.86 2.12 -20.20
CA SER A 135 12.32 0.89 -20.84
C SER A 135 11.73 -0.36 -20.18
N GLY A 136 11.12 -1.21 -21.00
CA GLY A 136 10.67 -2.54 -20.59
C GLY A 136 9.35 -2.58 -19.82
N PHE A 137 9.04 -3.75 -19.28
CA PHE A 137 7.85 -3.96 -18.44
C PHE A 137 8.08 -3.46 -17.02
N ASP A 138 7.04 -2.90 -16.41
CA ASP A 138 7.10 -2.41 -15.05
C ASP A 138 6.96 -3.56 -14.02
N LEU A 139 8.07 -4.23 -13.77
CA LEU A 139 8.15 -5.28 -12.76
C LEU A 139 7.90 -4.75 -11.34
N CYS A 140 8.21 -3.49 -11.07
CA CYS A 140 7.97 -2.89 -9.75
C CYS A 140 6.48 -2.87 -9.42
N ARG A 141 5.63 -2.43 -10.37
CA ARG A 141 4.18 -2.48 -10.18
C ARG A 141 3.63 -3.90 -10.11
N LEU A 142 4.27 -4.86 -10.79
CA LEU A 142 3.83 -6.26 -10.82
C LEU A 142 4.02 -6.97 -9.48
N VAL A 143 5.16 -6.76 -8.80
CA VAL A 143 5.50 -7.48 -7.56
C VAL A 143 4.76 -6.94 -6.33
N VAL A 144 4.23 -5.72 -6.41
CA VAL A 144 3.45 -5.11 -5.33
C VAL A 144 2.13 -5.86 -5.17
N GLY A 145 1.89 -6.41 -3.99
CA GLY A 145 0.71 -7.24 -3.72
C GLY A 145 0.81 -8.69 -4.22
N ALA A 146 1.99 -9.13 -4.68
CA ALA A 146 2.21 -10.51 -5.14
C ALA A 146 2.44 -11.52 -4.00
N HIS A 147 2.45 -11.08 -2.74
CA HIS A 147 2.65 -11.90 -1.55
C HIS A 147 3.96 -12.71 -1.54
N GLY A 148 4.98 -12.26 -2.30
CA GLY A 148 6.27 -12.95 -2.45
C GLY A 148 6.27 -14.11 -3.45
N ARG A 149 5.16 -14.36 -4.15
CA ARG A 149 5.01 -15.50 -5.07
C ARG A 149 5.61 -15.30 -6.45
N LEU A 150 5.94 -14.06 -6.81
CA LEU A 150 6.64 -13.73 -8.06
C LEU A 150 8.15 -13.53 -7.83
N GLY A 151 8.59 -13.57 -6.58
CA GLY A 151 9.98 -13.34 -6.20
C GLY A 151 10.10 -12.97 -4.72
N ALA A 152 11.15 -13.49 -4.10
CA ALA A 152 11.59 -13.13 -2.77
C ALA A 152 12.26 -11.74 -2.82
N LEU A 153 11.60 -10.70 -2.30
CA LEU A 153 12.13 -9.35 -2.31
C LEU A 153 13.39 -9.26 -1.43
N ALA A 154 14.52 -8.84 -1.99
CA ALA A 154 15.79 -8.70 -1.29
C ALA A 154 16.07 -7.24 -0.95
N GLU A 155 16.01 -6.36 -1.94
CA GLU A 155 16.28 -4.93 -1.83
C GLU A 155 15.29 -4.12 -2.65
N VAL A 156 14.98 -2.91 -2.18
CA VAL A 156 14.09 -1.99 -2.87
C VAL A 156 14.68 -0.59 -2.90
N THR A 157 14.40 0.14 -3.97
CA THR A 157 14.56 1.60 -4.02
C THR A 157 13.19 2.23 -4.10
N LEU A 158 12.93 3.17 -3.19
CA LEU A 158 11.65 3.81 -2.99
C LEU A 158 11.76 5.31 -3.25
N ARG A 159 10.75 5.87 -3.91
CA ARG A 159 10.51 7.31 -3.98
C ARG A 159 10.00 7.81 -2.64
N THR A 160 10.69 8.80 -2.08
CA THR A 160 10.27 9.54 -0.90
C THR A 160 9.46 10.77 -1.29
N ARG A 161 8.76 11.37 -0.33
CA ARG A 161 7.92 12.56 -0.49
C ARG A 161 8.16 13.51 0.68
N PRO A 162 8.08 14.84 0.48
CA PRO A 162 8.16 15.78 1.58
C PRO A 162 6.94 15.65 2.49
N ILE A 163 7.15 15.68 3.81
CA ILE A 163 6.05 15.76 4.79
C ILE A 163 5.31 17.09 4.57
N PRO A 164 3.97 17.07 4.45
CA PRO A 164 3.21 18.29 4.24
C PRO A 164 3.37 19.26 5.43
N PRO A 165 3.39 20.59 5.21
CA PRO A 165 3.49 21.57 6.29
C PRO A 165 2.34 21.52 7.29
N ALA A 166 1.15 21.14 6.85
CA ALA A 166 -0.02 20.91 7.69
C ALA A 166 -0.82 19.70 7.21
N THR A 167 -1.41 18.99 8.18
CA THR A 167 -2.38 17.90 7.99
C THR A 167 -3.53 18.17 8.94
N ARG A 168 -4.74 18.40 8.42
CA ARG A 168 -5.93 18.72 9.23
C ARG A 168 -7.10 17.82 8.84
N TRP A 169 -7.86 17.38 9.84
CA TRP A 169 -9.04 16.54 9.66
C TRP A 169 -10.31 17.34 9.90
N PHE A 170 -11.30 17.15 9.04
CA PHE A 170 -12.59 17.80 9.14
C PHE A 170 -13.69 16.77 9.12
N ARG A 171 -14.57 16.81 10.12
CA ARG A 171 -15.82 16.04 10.16
C ARG A 171 -16.93 16.86 9.52
N LEU A 172 -17.70 16.20 8.67
CA LEU A 172 -18.89 16.74 8.04
C LEU A 172 -20.07 15.83 8.38
N VAL A 173 -21.16 16.42 8.87
CA VAL A 173 -22.39 15.72 9.29
C VAL A 173 -23.51 15.88 8.26
N ASP A 174 -24.51 15.00 8.33
CA ASP A 174 -25.69 15.00 7.46
C ASP A 174 -25.35 14.83 5.95
N LEU A 175 -24.33 14.01 5.67
CA LEU A 175 -23.84 13.69 4.33
C LEU A 175 -24.67 12.58 3.70
N SER A 176 -25.77 12.99 3.05
CA SER A 176 -26.51 12.13 2.12
C SER A 176 -25.64 11.72 0.93
N THR A 177 -26.09 10.69 0.21
CA THR A 177 -25.45 10.22 -1.03
C THR A 177 -25.21 11.33 -2.05
N THR A 178 -26.19 12.20 -2.28
CA THR A 178 -26.03 13.31 -3.23
C THR A 178 -24.99 14.31 -2.73
N ARG A 179 -24.96 14.59 -1.42
CA ARG A 179 -24.02 15.53 -0.81
C ARG A 179 -22.58 15.01 -0.80
N VAL A 180 -22.35 13.70 -0.62
CA VAL A 180 -21.00 13.15 -0.72
C VAL A 180 -20.47 13.21 -2.16
N VAL A 181 -21.33 13.01 -3.16
CA VAL A 181 -20.94 13.16 -4.57
C VAL A 181 -20.55 14.62 -4.87
N GLU A 182 -21.33 15.58 -4.38
CA GLU A 182 -20.98 17.00 -4.49
C GLU A 182 -19.68 17.35 -3.76
N LEU A 183 -19.45 16.76 -2.58
CA LEU A 183 -18.21 16.95 -1.83
C LEU A 183 -16.99 16.51 -2.65
N ILE A 184 -17.05 15.32 -3.27
CA ILE A 184 -15.95 14.77 -4.08
C ILE A 184 -15.63 15.68 -5.27
N THR A 185 -16.64 16.24 -5.94
CA THR A 185 -16.43 17.06 -7.13
C THR A 185 -15.88 18.45 -6.80
N ARG A 186 -16.09 18.94 -5.58
CA ARG A 186 -15.59 20.24 -5.10
C ARG A 186 -14.19 20.17 -4.52
N LEU A 187 -13.85 19.08 -3.83
CA LEU A 187 -12.55 18.94 -3.19
C LEU A 187 -11.44 18.81 -4.23
N HIS A 188 -10.48 19.73 -4.19
CA HIS A 188 -9.26 19.61 -4.99
C HIS A 188 -8.17 18.85 -4.21
N ARG A 189 -7.86 17.62 -4.66
CA ARG A 189 -6.78 16.77 -4.11
C ARG A 189 -6.83 16.54 -2.58
N PRO A 190 -7.96 16.09 -2.01
CA PRO A 190 -7.98 15.69 -0.61
C PRO A 190 -7.07 14.48 -0.39
N SER A 191 -6.40 14.43 0.75
CA SER A 191 -5.58 13.27 1.13
C SER A 191 -6.44 12.05 1.46
N SER A 192 -7.60 12.27 2.07
CA SER A 192 -8.57 11.21 2.37
C SER A 192 -9.99 11.74 2.38
N ILE A 193 -10.94 10.89 2.00
CA ILE A 193 -12.36 11.07 2.27
C ILE A 193 -12.87 9.72 2.80
N LEU A 194 -13.18 9.68 4.09
CA LEU A 194 -13.82 8.54 4.75
C LEU A 194 -15.32 8.85 4.87
N TRP A 195 -16.20 7.91 4.53
CA TRP A 195 -17.65 8.12 4.61
C TRP A 195 -18.38 6.85 5.05
N ASP A 196 -19.26 6.99 6.05
CA ASP A 196 -20.02 5.86 6.61
C ASP A 196 -21.49 5.81 6.14
N GLY A 197 -21.90 6.75 5.29
CA GLY A 197 -23.28 6.91 4.83
C GLY A 197 -24.06 8.02 5.52
N ARG A 198 -23.53 8.60 6.60
CA ARG A 198 -24.12 9.75 7.32
C ARG A 198 -23.12 10.86 7.53
N GLU A 199 -21.89 10.51 7.84
CA GLU A 199 -20.83 11.44 8.16
C GLU A 199 -19.63 11.15 7.27
N ALA A 200 -18.94 12.23 6.92
CA ALA A 200 -17.69 12.15 6.21
C ALA A 200 -16.56 12.76 7.04
N TRP A 201 -15.38 12.18 6.92
CA TRP A 201 -14.16 12.76 7.44
C TRP A 201 -13.19 12.99 6.30
N VAL A 202 -12.76 14.24 6.15
CA VAL A 202 -11.89 14.68 5.07
C VAL A 202 -10.54 15.06 5.66
N CYS A 203 -9.47 14.50 5.11
CA CYS A 203 -8.11 14.92 5.41
C CYS A 203 -7.61 15.85 4.31
N LEU A 204 -7.17 17.04 4.70
CA LEU A 204 -6.52 18.01 3.83
C LEU A 204 -5.07 18.19 4.27
N GLU A 205 -4.15 18.12 3.30
CA GLU A 205 -2.73 18.28 3.53
C GLU A 205 -2.14 19.30 2.58
N GLY A 206 -1.22 20.13 3.06
CA GLY A 206 -0.59 21.17 2.25
C GLY A 206 -0.26 22.42 3.05
N HIS A 207 -0.28 23.56 2.37
CA HIS A 207 -0.08 24.86 3.01
C HIS A 207 -1.32 25.25 3.82
N PRO A 208 -1.19 25.82 5.04
CA PRO A 208 -2.34 26.17 5.88
C PRO A 208 -3.39 27.04 5.18
N SER A 209 -2.97 28.03 4.39
CA SER A 209 -3.91 28.91 3.66
C SER A 209 -4.76 28.18 2.62
N ASP A 210 -4.22 27.13 1.99
CA ASP A 210 -4.94 26.35 0.98
C ASP A 210 -6.00 25.47 1.64
N ILE A 211 -5.67 24.94 2.82
CA ILE A 211 -6.62 24.21 3.67
C ILE A 211 -7.75 25.15 4.11
N ASP A 212 -7.41 26.33 4.63
CA ASP A 212 -8.39 27.32 5.07
C ASP A 212 -9.32 27.77 3.94
N SER A 213 -8.76 28.03 2.74
CA SER A 213 -9.53 28.40 1.56
C SER A 213 -10.49 27.28 1.13
N THR A 214 -10.02 26.03 1.18
CA THR A 214 -10.85 24.85 0.85
C THR A 214 -12.02 24.72 1.83
N VAL A 215 -11.76 24.84 3.13
CA VAL A 215 -12.80 24.76 4.18
C VAL A 215 -13.80 25.91 4.06
N LEU A 216 -13.33 27.12 3.75
CA LEU A 216 -14.20 28.27 3.51
C LEU A 216 -15.13 28.05 2.31
N ASP A 217 -14.62 27.48 1.22
CA ASP A 217 -15.43 27.12 0.05
C ASP A 217 -16.51 26.10 0.39
N LEU A 218 -16.16 25.03 1.12
CA LEU A 218 -17.11 24.04 1.60
C LEU A 218 -18.24 24.68 2.44
N ARG A 219 -17.88 25.59 3.36
CA ARG A 219 -18.87 26.31 4.19
C ARG A 219 -19.80 27.18 3.35
N ARG A 220 -19.27 27.90 2.34
CA ARG A 220 -20.08 28.69 1.39
C ARG A 220 -21.08 27.84 0.61
N HIS A 221 -20.78 26.55 0.44
CA HIS A 221 -21.65 25.57 -0.20
C HIS A 221 -22.43 24.69 0.79
N GLY A 222 -22.64 25.19 2.01
CA GLY A 222 -23.55 24.61 3.00
C GLY A 222 -23.04 23.31 3.61
N PHE A 223 -21.74 23.00 3.51
CA PHE A 223 -21.16 21.88 4.26
C PHE A 223 -20.85 22.34 5.69
N ALA A 224 -21.57 21.79 6.67
CA ALA A 224 -21.23 21.92 8.07
C ALA A 224 -19.90 21.20 8.31
N THR A 225 -18.84 21.96 8.58
CA THR A 225 -17.45 21.48 8.69
C THR A 225 -16.90 21.82 10.06
N GLU A 226 -16.59 20.79 10.83
CA GLU A 226 -15.96 20.86 12.13
C GLU A 226 -14.54 20.29 12.02
N GLU A 227 -13.55 21.04 12.47
CA GLU A 227 -12.19 20.48 12.57
C GLU A 227 -12.11 19.52 13.75
N VAL A 228 -11.45 18.39 13.55
CA VAL A 228 -11.25 17.38 14.58
C VAL A 228 -9.76 17.10 14.73
N ASP A 229 -9.31 16.93 15.97
CA ASP A 229 -7.90 16.70 16.29
C ASP A 229 -7.45 15.27 15.93
N GLU A 230 -8.40 14.32 15.92
CA GLU A 230 -8.10 12.91 15.74
C GLU A 230 -8.36 12.42 14.31
N GLU A 231 -7.40 11.66 13.78
CA GLU A 231 -7.57 10.87 12.57
C GLU A 231 -8.71 9.87 12.81
N PRO A 232 -9.78 9.89 11.99
CA PRO A 232 -10.89 8.98 12.14
C PRO A 232 -10.37 7.58 11.90
N GLU A 233 -10.36 6.77 12.94
CA GLU A 233 -9.99 5.38 12.77
C GLU A 233 -11.16 4.64 12.12
N PRO A 234 -10.92 3.91 11.01
CA PRO A 234 -11.86 2.91 10.52
C PRO A 234 -12.34 1.86 11.54
N GLY A 235 -11.87 1.90 12.78
CA GLY A 235 -12.26 1.01 13.86
C GLY A 235 -11.79 -0.42 13.63
N ARG A 236 -12.21 -1.32 14.53
CA ARG A 236 -11.91 -2.76 14.54
C ARG A 236 -12.52 -3.56 13.37
N ARG A 237 -12.92 -2.92 12.27
CA ARG A 237 -13.49 -3.58 11.09
C ARG A 237 -12.41 -4.46 10.45
N PRO A 238 -12.45 -5.80 10.61
CA PRO A 238 -11.31 -6.66 10.27
C PRO A 238 -11.23 -6.93 8.77
N HIS A 239 -12.27 -6.60 8.00
CA HIS A 239 -12.34 -6.88 6.58
C HIS A 239 -12.26 -5.61 5.74
N ARG A 240 -11.52 -5.71 4.63
CA ARG A 240 -11.29 -4.62 3.70
C ARG A 240 -11.74 -5.05 2.31
N TRP A 241 -12.87 -4.54 1.88
CA TRP A 241 -13.41 -4.85 0.56
C TRP A 241 -12.76 -3.97 -0.49
N SER A 242 -12.46 -4.55 -1.66
CA SER A 242 -12.05 -3.81 -2.85
C SER A 242 -13.24 -3.73 -3.80
N VAL A 243 -13.76 -2.54 -4.10
CA VAL A 243 -14.87 -2.31 -5.04
C VAL A 243 -14.47 -1.30 -6.11
N PRO A 244 -15.09 -1.29 -7.30
CA PRO A 244 -14.91 -0.17 -8.22
C PRO A 244 -15.26 1.15 -7.50
N PRO A 245 -14.44 2.22 -7.61
CA PRO A 245 -14.73 3.49 -6.93
C PRO A 245 -16.12 4.05 -7.25
N SER A 246 -16.59 3.85 -8.49
CA SER A 246 -17.93 4.24 -8.95
C SER A 246 -19.08 3.51 -8.24
N ARG A 247 -18.80 2.39 -7.56
CA ARG A 247 -19.79 1.56 -6.84
C ARG A 247 -19.79 1.79 -5.34
N ILE A 248 -18.91 2.65 -4.80
CA ILE A 248 -18.85 2.92 -3.34
C ILE A 248 -20.21 3.39 -2.82
N VAL A 249 -20.84 4.34 -3.53
CA VAL A 249 -22.11 4.93 -3.12
C VAL A 249 -23.20 3.89 -2.91
N GLU A 250 -23.32 2.96 -3.85
CA GLU A 250 -24.28 1.85 -3.80
C GLU A 250 -24.05 0.98 -2.55
N HIS A 251 -22.81 0.57 -2.30
CA HIS A 251 -22.48 -0.32 -1.19
C HIS A 251 -22.68 0.33 0.18
N VAL A 252 -22.31 1.61 0.33
CA VAL A 252 -22.46 2.35 1.59
C VAL A 252 -23.93 2.67 1.87
N SER A 253 -24.70 3.07 0.85
CA SER A 253 -26.13 3.38 1.01
C SER A 253 -26.93 2.17 1.51
N ALA A 254 -26.53 0.96 1.16
CA ALA A 254 -27.15 -0.28 1.65
C ALA A 254 -26.73 -0.66 3.09
N ARG A 255 -25.69 -0.03 3.66
CA ARG A 255 -25.02 -0.42 4.92
C ARG A 255 -24.67 0.79 5.79
N VAL A 256 -25.48 1.83 5.75
CA VAL A 256 -25.25 3.10 6.46
C VAL A 256 -24.89 2.87 7.93
N GLY A 257 -23.76 3.44 8.38
CA GLY A 257 -23.21 3.34 9.73
C GLY A 257 -22.50 2.01 10.05
N ARG A 258 -22.66 0.98 9.21
CA ARG A 258 -22.02 -0.34 9.41
C ARG A 258 -20.68 -0.48 8.69
N VAL A 259 -20.46 0.34 7.67
CA VAL A 259 -19.23 0.34 6.87
C VAL A 259 -18.57 1.71 6.90
N LEU A 260 -17.28 1.77 6.57
CA LEU A 260 -16.58 3.02 6.30
C LEU A 260 -15.87 2.93 4.95
N ALA A 261 -16.22 3.77 4.01
CA ALA A 261 -15.63 3.78 2.68
C ALA A 261 -14.51 4.81 2.55
N GLU A 262 -13.39 4.44 1.92
CA GLU A 262 -12.41 5.38 1.36
C GLU A 262 -12.92 5.83 -0.02
N VAL A 263 -13.63 6.95 -0.03
CA VAL A 263 -14.26 7.51 -1.23
C VAL A 263 -13.20 7.93 -2.24
N GLY A 264 -13.46 7.67 -3.53
CA GLY A 264 -12.49 7.92 -4.61
C GLY A 264 -11.41 6.83 -4.78
N VAL A 265 -11.26 5.93 -3.80
CA VAL A 265 -10.23 4.87 -3.81
C VAL A 265 -10.82 3.49 -4.16
N GLY A 266 -12.06 3.21 -3.78
CA GLY A 266 -12.69 1.91 -3.99
C GLY A 266 -12.47 0.91 -2.85
N VAL A 267 -12.33 1.40 -1.61
CA VAL A 267 -12.13 0.56 -0.43
C VAL A 267 -13.29 0.74 0.54
N ILE A 268 -13.77 -0.36 1.11
CA ILE A 268 -14.80 -0.35 2.16
C ILE A 268 -14.29 -1.18 3.33
N HIS A 269 -14.20 -0.59 4.50
CA HIS A 269 -13.93 -1.27 5.77
C HIS A 269 -15.25 -1.80 6.31
N SER A 270 -15.30 -3.08 6.65
CA SER A 270 -16.53 -3.79 7.04
C SER A 270 -16.26 -4.81 8.14
N ASP A 271 -17.29 -5.09 8.95
CA ASP A 271 -17.30 -6.22 9.90
C ASP A 271 -17.61 -7.56 9.21
N GLU A 272 -18.12 -7.52 7.99
CA GLU A 272 -18.43 -8.69 7.18
C GLU A 272 -17.30 -8.98 6.18
N LYS A 273 -17.03 -10.27 5.91
CA LYS A 273 -16.09 -10.66 4.86
C LYS A 273 -16.61 -10.18 3.49
N GLN A 274 -15.69 -9.81 2.60
CA GLN A 274 -16.08 -9.47 1.23
C GLN A 274 -16.74 -10.69 0.57
N PRO A 275 -17.91 -10.53 -0.09
CA PRO A 275 -18.48 -11.60 -0.88
C PRO A 275 -17.50 -12.07 -1.95
N GLU A 276 -17.36 -13.39 -2.11
CA GLU A 276 -16.48 -13.96 -3.13
C GLU A 276 -16.89 -13.49 -4.52
N ARG A 277 -15.88 -13.16 -5.33
CA ARG A 277 -16.06 -12.76 -6.73
C ARG A 277 -15.59 -13.87 -7.63
N SER A 278 -16.41 -14.22 -8.62
CA SER A 278 -15.94 -15.05 -9.71
C SER A 278 -14.82 -14.32 -10.47
N ILE A 279 -13.73 -15.03 -10.72
CA ILE A 279 -12.62 -14.54 -11.54
C ILE A 279 -12.86 -15.08 -12.94
N ASP A 280 -12.78 -14.20 -13.95
CA ASP A 280 -12.86 -14.61 -15.35
C ASP A 280 -11.77 -15.67 -15.65
N PRO A 281 -12.13 -16.82 -16.26
CA PRO A 281 -11.16 -17.87 -16.59
C PRO A 281 -9.95 -17.39 -17.40
N ALA A 282 -10.13 -16.40 -18.28
CA ALA A 282 -9.03 -15.82 -19.06
C ALA A 282 -8.04 -15.06 -18.17
N ILE A 283 -8.54 -14.30 -17.19
CA ILE A 283 -7.71 -13.60 -16.19
C ILE A 283 -6.98 -14.62 -15.31
N ALA A 284 -7.67 -15.67 -14.85
CA ALA A 284 -7.05 -16.74 -14.09
C ALA A 284 -5.92 -17.44 -14.88
N GLY A 285 -6.13 -17.67 -16.17
CA GLY A 285 -5.13 -18.23 -17.07
C GLY A 285 -3.89 -17.34 -17.23
N ILE A 286 -4.07 -16.02 -17.34
CA ILE A 286 -2.94 -15.05 -17.36
C ILE A 286 -2.15 -15.12 -16.06
N HIS A 287 -2.84 -15.07 -14.91
CA HIS A 287 -2.21 -15.14 -13.60
C HIS A 287 -1.42 -16.44 -13.40
N HIS A 288 -1.97 -17.57 -13.87
CA HIS A 288 -1.26 -18.85 -13.83
C HIS A 288 0.04 -18.81 -14.64
N ARG A 289 0.00 -18.35 -15.90
CA ARG A 289 1.18 -18.25 -16.77
C ARG A 289 2.25 -17.31 -16.19
N LEU A 290 1.82 -16.17 -15.64
CA LEU A 290 2.72 -15.21 -15.02
C LEU A 290 3.46 -15.87 -13.85
N LEU A 291 2.71 -16.47 -12.91
CA LEU A 291 3.34 -17.16 -11.78
C LEU A 291 4.27 -18.29 -12.24
N SER A 292 3.89 -19.11 -13.22
CA SER A 292 4.77 -20.17 -13.73
C SER A 292 6.04 -19.64 -14.40
N SER A 293 6.05 -18.38 -14.88
CA SER A 293 7.24 -17.77 -15.47
C SER A 293 8.28 -17.43 -14.40
N PHE A 294 7.83 -16.96 -13.23
CA PHE A 294 8.70 -16.56 -12.11
C PHE A 294 8.96 -17.69 -11.11
N ASP A 295 7.98 -18.55 -10.86
CA ASP A 295 8.02 -19.62 -9.88
C ASP A 295 7.34 -20.88 -10.43
N PRO A 296 8.02 -21.60 -11.35
CA PRO A 296 7.45 -22.75 -12.06
C PRO A 296 7.01 -23.86 -11.10
N ASP A 297 7.77 -24.08 -10.02
CA ASP A 297 7.53 -25.14 -9.03
C ASP A 297 6.69 -24.68 -7.83
N ARG A 298 6.18 -23.44 -7.86
CA ARG A 298 5.30 -22.86 -6.81
C ARG A 298 5.90 -22.86 -5.40
N ARG A 299 7.23 -22.75 -5.32
CA ARG A 299 7.97 -22.94 -4.07
C ARG A 299 8.08 -21.69 -3.21
N LEU A 300 7.86 -20.49 -3.78
CA LEU A 300 7.97 -19.22 -3.05
C LEU A 300 6.66 -18.89 -2.33
N ASN A 301 6.71 -18.81 -1.00
CA ASN A 301 5.57 -18.48 -0.13
C ASN A 301 4.29 -19.28 -0.47
N PRO A 302 4.35 -20.62 -0.49
CA PRO A 302 3.22 -21.45 -0.89
C PRO A 302 2.01 -21.18 0.01
N GLY A 303 0.83 -21.01 -0.59
CA GLY A 303 -0.42 -20.70 0.12
C GLY A 303 -0.67 -19.23 0.46
N ALA A 304 0.33 -18.33 0.37
CA ALA A 304 0.18 -16.92 0.76
C ALA A 304 -0.86 -16.12 -0.05
N GLY A 305 -1.25 -16.59 -1.23
CA GLY A 305 -2.25 -15.95 -2.10
C GLY A 305 -3.71 -16.07 -1.61
N HIS A 306 -3.99 -16.93 -0.64
CA HIS A 306 -5.34 -17.16 -0.08
C HIS A 306 -5.57 -16.39 1.22
N LEU A 307 -5.18 -15.10 1.28
CA LEU A 307 -5.38 -14.31 2.49
C LEU A 307 -6.86 -14.34 2.94
N PRO A 308 -7.15 -14.79 4.17
CA PRO A 308 -8.48 -14.62 4.73
C PRO A 308 -8.78 -13.12 4.87
N GLY A 309 -9.88 -12.66 4.29
CA GLY A 309 -10.35 -11.26 4.45
C GLY A 309 -10.03 -10.31 3.30
N ARG A 310 -9.53 -10.83 2.16
CA ARG A 310 -9.90 -10.26 0.85
C ARG A 310 -11.19 -10.90 0.33
#